data_AF-A0A9Q6LN24-F1
#
_entry.id   AF-A0A9Q6LN24-F1
#
_cell.length_a   1.000
_cell.length_b   1.000
_cell.length_c   1.000
_cell.angle_alpha   90.00
_cell.angle_beta   90.00
_cell.angle_gamma   90.00
#
_symmetry.space_group_name_H-M   'P 1'
#
loop_
_entity.id
_entity.type
_entity.pdbx_description
1 polymer ?
#
loop_
_entity_poly.entity_id
_entity_poly.type
_entity_poly.pdbx_seq_one_letter_code
_entity_poly.pdbx_strand_id
1 'polypeptide(L)' 'MDTSLIGLFCIVDDFCQVFLPHWKASLLEHQDKQRNKPSRMSTSEIMTIMIYFHPLRAMEC' A
#
# COMPACT_ATOMS: atom_id res chain seq x y z
N MET A 1 2.91 18.10 6.14
CA MET A 1 3.06 16.76 5.54
C MET A 1 3.71 16.96 4.20
N ASP A 2 5.02 16.74 4.13
CA ASP A 2 5.82 16.89 2.93
C ASP A 2 5.27 15.98 1.82
N THR A 3 4.69 16.57 0.78
CA THR A 3 4.14 15.88 -0.39
C THR A 3 5.24 15.42 -1.37
N SER A 4 6.49 15.34 -0.91
CA SER A 4 7.57 14.79 -1.73
C SER A 4 7.37 13.29 -1.87
N LEU A 5 7.68 12.75 -3.06
CA LEU A 5 7.54 11.32 -3.33
C LEU A 5 8.30 10.47 -2.30
N ILE A 6 9.50 10.92 -1.90
CA ILE A 6 10.33 10.25 -0.89
C ILE A 6 9.69 10.30 0.50
N GLY A 7 9.16 11.46 0.91
CA GLY A 7 8.49 11.59 2.21
C GLY A 7 7.24 10.71 2.31
N LEU A 8 6.43 10.70 1.26
CA LEU A 8 5.27 9.82 1.16
C LEU A 8 5.67 8.35 1.18
N PHE A 9 6.68 7.96 0.38
CA PHE A 9 7.18 6.59 0.36
C PHE A 9 7.63 6.12 1.74
N CYS A 10 8.38 6.95 2.48
CA CYS A 10 8.85 6.59 3.82
C CYS A 10 7.68 6.31 4.78
N ILE A 11 6.68 7.20 4.81
CA ILE A 11 5.49 7.04 5.66
C ILE A 11 4.72 5.77 5.29
N VAL A 12 4.55 5.52 3.99
CA VAL A 12 3.81 4.35 3.48
C VAL A 12 4.59 3.06 3.75
N ASP A 13 5.91 3.08 3.66
CA ASP A 13 6.76 1.92 3.94
C ASP A 13 6.71 1.54 5.43
N ASP A 14 6.88 2.52 6.34
CA ASP A 14 6.74 2.30 7.79
C ASP A 14 5.35 1.74 8.15
N PHE A 15 4.29 2.28 7.53
CA PHE A 15 2.94 1.75 7.67
C PHE A 15 2.84 0.29 7.18
N CYS A 16 3.38 -0.01 5.99
CA CYS A 16 3.32 -1.35 5.41
C CYS A 16 4.06 -2.39 6.25
N GLN A 17 5.19 -2.03 6.86
CA GLN A 17 5.95 -2.93 7.74
C GLN A 17 5.11 -3.41 8.93
N VAL A 18 4.31 -2.52 9.51
CA VAL A 18 3.40 -2.86 10.62
C VAL A 18 2.13 -3.54 10.12
N PHE A 19 1.51 -3.04 9.04
CA PHE A 19 0.18 -3.46 8.62
C PHE A 19 0.16 -4.80 7.86
N LEU A 20 1.12 -5.05 6.97
CA LEU A 20 1.12 -6.24 6.11
C LEU A 20 1.15 -7.58 6.87
N PRO A 21 1.92 -7.74 7.96
CA PRO A 21 1.87 -8.97 8.77
C PRO A 21 0.48 -9.24 9.34
N HIS A 22 -0.17 -8.23 9.89
CA HIS A 22 -1.52 -8.34 10.47
C HIS A 22 -2.57 -8.65 9.41
N TRP A 23 -2.51 -7.97 8.26
CA TRP A 23 -3.39 -8.26 7.12
C TRP A 23 -3.23 -9.70 6.63
N LYS A 24 -1.99 -10.16 6.45
CA LYS A 24 -1.71 -11.55 6.02
C LYS A 24 -2.25 -12.56 7.02
N ALA A 25 -2.15 -12.30 8.32
CA ALA A 25 -2.71 -13.17 9.35
C ALA A 25 -4.25 -13.24 9.26
N SER A 26 -4.91 -12.10 9.07
CA SER A 26 -6.37 -12.05 8.90
C SER A 26 -6.86 -12.80 7.65
N LEU A 27 -6.13 -12.72 6.52
CA LEU A 27 -6.46 -13.48 5.31
C LEU A 27 -6.44 -15.01 5.52
N LEU A 28 -5.51 -15.50 6.36
CA LEU A 28 -5.42 -16.93 6.69
C LEU A 28 -6.60 -17.38 7.57
N GLU A 29 -7.06 -16.51 8.48
CA GLU A 29 -8.21 -16.77 9.35
C GLU A 29 -9.52 -16.89 8.56
N HIS A 30 -9.73 -16.00 7.58
CA HIS A 30 -10.97 -15.98 6.78
C HIS A 30 -11.05 -17.06 5.69
N GLN A 31 -10.08 -17.96 5.58
CA GLN A 31 -9.96 -18.99 4.53
C GLN A 31 -10.09 -18.46 3.08
N ASP A 32 -9.87 -17.16 2.86
CA ASP A 32 -9.83 -16.56 1.53
C ASP A 32 -8.49 -16.93 0.86
N LYS A 33 -8.41 -18.18 0.39
CA LYS A 33 -7.21 -18.75 -0.23
C LYS A 33 -7.07 -18.23 -1.66
N GLN A 34 -6.67 -16.97 -1.79
CA GLN A 34 -6.29 -16.41 -3.07
C GLN A 34 -4.82 -16.70 -3.38
N ARG A 35 -4.49 -16.87 -4.67
CA ARG A 35 -3.13 -17.18 -5.11
C ARG A 35 -2.17 -16.05 -4.76
N ASN A 36 -1.28 -16.27 -3.79
CA ASN A 36 -0.21 -15.33 -3.44
C ASN A 36 0.95 -15.44 -4.45
N LYS A 37 0.84 -14.74 -5.59
CA LYS A 37 1.93 -14.63 -6.56
C LYS A 37 2.75 -13.37 -6.25
N PRO A 38 4.09 -13.48 -6.11
CA PRO A 38 4.92 -12.30 -5.92
C PRO A 38 4.75 -11.35 -7.11
N SER A 39 4.39 -10.11 -6.80
CA SER A 39 4.41 -8.98 -7.73
C SER A 39 5.84 -8.50 -7.93
N ARG A 40 6.12 -7.83 -9.06
CA ARG A 40 7.43 -7.19 -9.31
C ARG A 40 7.63 -5.93 -8.47
N MET A 41 6.55 -5.41 -7.90
CA MET A 41 6.48 -4.20 -7.11
C MET A 41 5.99 -4.56 -5.71
N SER A 42 6.62 -3.99 -4.70
CA SER A 42 6.23 -4.13 -3.30
C SER A 42 4.89 -3.44 -3.02
N THR A 43 4.24 -3.84 -1.93
CA THR A 43 2.95 -3.24 -1.55
C THR A 43 3.10 -1.76 -1.16
N SER A 44 4.24 -1.37 -0.56
CA SER A 44 4.52 0.03 -0.22
C SER A 44 4.71 0.90 -1.47
N GLU A 45 5.38 0.40 -2.50
CA GLU A 45 5.48 1.08 -3.81
C GLU A 45 4.10 1.25 -4.46
N ILE A 46 3.27 0.20 -4.48
CA ILE A 46 1.91 0.24 -5.05
C ILE A 46 1.05 1.28 -4.30
N MET A 47 1.04 1.23 -2.96
CA MET A 47 0.30 2.18 -2.13
C MET A 47 0.80 3.61 -2.33
N THR A 48 2.11 3.81 -2.43
CA THR A 48 2.70 5.12 -2.68
C THR A 48 2.24 5.68 -4.02
N ILE A 49 2.28 4.88 -5.09
CA ILE A 49 1.74 5.28 -6.40
C ILE A 49 0.25 5.61 -6.29
N MET A 50 -0.55 4.73 -5.67
CA MET A 50 -1.98 4.97 -5.50
C MET A 50 -2.22 6.30 -4.78
N ILE A 51 -1.61 6.53 -3.62
CA ILE A 51 -1.81 7.74 -2.79
C ILE A 51 -1.28 8.99 -3.50
N TYR A 52 -0.13 8.91 -4.16
CA TYR A 52 0.48 10.05 -4.86
C TYR A 52 -0.37 10.50 -6.06
N PHE A 53 -0.96 9.55 -6.79
CA PHE A 53 -1.80 9.84 -7.96
C PHE A 53 -3.32 9.92 -7.63
N HIS A 54 -3.75 9.52 -6.44
CA HIS A 54 -5.14 9.63 -5.98
C HIS A 54 -5.69 11.07 -6.00
N PRO A 55 -4.96 12.11 -5.52
CA PRO A 55 -5.46 13.49 -5.60
C PRO A 55 -5.67 13.98 -7.05
N LEU A 56 -4.98 13.39 -8.04
CA LEU A 56 -5.17 13.71 -9.46
C LEU A 56 -6.57 13.34 -9.99
N ARG A 57 -7.32 12.52 -9.25
CA ARG A 57 -8.69 12.09 -9.61
C ARG A 57 -9.80 12.77 -8.81
N ALA A 58 -9.44 13.54 -7.77
CA ALA A 58 -10.39 14.28 -6.92
C ALA A 58 -10.46 15.77 -7.25
N MET A 59 -9.66 16.23 -8.22
CA MET A 59 -9.63 17.62 -8.71
C MET A 59 -10.36 17.77 -10.06
N GLU A 60 -11.42 16.99 -10.26
CA GLU A 60 -12.38 17.12 -11.39
C GLU A 60 -13.85 17.15 -10.90
N CYS A 61 -14.09 17.58 -9.66
CA CYS A 61 -15.43 17.90 -9.16
C CYS A 61 -15.44 19.31 -8.54
#